data_AF-A0A843L3H3-F1
#
_entry.id   AF-A0A843L3H3-F1
#
_cell.length_a   1.000
_cell.length_b   1.000
_cell.length_c   1.000
_cell.angle_alpha   90.00
_cell.angle_beta   90.00
_cell.angle_gamma   90.00
#
_symmetry.space_group_name_H-M   'P 1'
#
loop_
_entity.id
_entity.type
_entity.pdbx_description
1 polymer ?
#
loop_
_entity_poly.entity_id
_entity_poly.type
_entity_poly.pdbx_seq_one_letter_code
_entity_poly.pdbx_strand_id
1 'polypeptide(L)'
;MIDTAWQDLAITGITILFAVMLLPQLRDVVSRGVVLNCFSAFFTSVLSYTLAMVFATLGLWISVFGQALVASVWLLLAYFSLRNVQASMYPDEALTSVARDFFTVWLQGVAFVVSGGVTGFFSRLRRG
;
A
#
# COMPACT_ATOMS: atom_id res chain seq x y z
N MET A 1 -15.21 -30.42 10.28
CA MET A 1 -15.15 -28.95 10.15
C MET A 1 -14.17 -28.44 11.19
N ILE A 2 -13.07 -27.84 10.78
CA ILE A 2 -12.16 -27.17 11.72
C ILE A 2 -12.88 -25.88 12.15
N ASP A 3 -12.95 -25.63 13.44
CA ASP A 3 -13.70 -24.52 14.02
C ASP A 3 -12.92 -23.20 13.80
N THR A 4 -13.07 -22.61 12.62
CA THR A 4 -12.38 -21.38 12.20
C THR A 4 -13.04 -20.10 12.72
N ALA A 5 -14.17 -20.22 13.44
CA ALA A 5 -14.94 -19.09 13.96
C ALA A 5 -14.13 -18.19 14.89
N TRP A 6 -13.29 -18.77 15.75
CA TRP A 6 -12.44 -17.99 16.67
C TRP A 6 -11.33 -17.23 15.91
N GLN A 7 -10.81 -17.81 14.82
CA GLN A 7 -9.78 -17.18 13.97
C GLN A 7 -10.37 -15.98 13.23
N ASP A 8 -11.57 -16.12 12.66
CA ASP A 8 -12.26 -15.02 11.97
C ASP A 8 -12.52 -13.85 12.93
N LEU A 9 -12.93 -14.15 14.17
CA LEU A 9 -13.21 -13.13 15.19
C LEU A 9 -11.94 -12.41 15.65
N ALA A 10 -10.84 -13.14 15.89
CA ALA A 10 -9.56 -12.57 16.27
C ALA A 10 -8.95 -11.70 15.15
N ILE A 11 -8.93 -12.22 13.92
CA ILE A 11 -8.42 -11.50 12.74
C ILE A 11 -9.24 -10.24 12.52
N THR A 12 -10.57 -10.36 12.50
CA THR A 12 -11.47 -9.22 12.35
C THR A 12 -11.22 -8.15 13.41
N GLY A 13 -11.08 -8.53 14.68
CA GLY A 13 -10.79 -7.59 15.76
C GLY A 13 -9.51 -6.80 15.53
N ILE A 14 -8.43 -7.48 15.14
CA ILE A 14 -7.14 -6.86 14.80
C ILE A 14 -7.28 -5.93 13.58
N THR A 15 -7.98 -6.38 12.53
CA THR A 15 -8.18 -5.61 11.31
C THR A 15 -8.98 -4.34 11.55
N ILE A 16 -10.01 -4.38 12.41
CA ILE A 16 -10.78 -3.20 12.83
C ILE A 16 -9.88 -2.21 13.56
N LEU A 17 -9.03 -2.67 14.49
CA LEU A 17 -8.09 -1.79 15.19
C LEU A 17 -7.14 -1.09 14.21
N PHE A 18 -6.60 -1.81 13.23
CA PHE A 18 -5.81 -1.20 12.17
C PHE A 18 -6.60 -0.17 11.36
N ALA A 19 -7.84 -0.44 10.99
CA ALA A 19 -8.69 0.53 10.30
C ALA A 19 -8.90 1.81 11.12
N VAL A 20 -9.19 1.68 12.42
CA VAL A 20 -9.38 2.82 13.32
C VAL A 20 -8.10 3.65 13.45
N MET A 21 -6.93 3.00 13.55
CA MET A 21 -5.64 3.68 13.62
C MET A 21 -5.30 4.47 12.36
N LEU A 22 -5.86 4.11 11.20
CA LEU A 22 -5.66 4.85 9.94
C LEU A 22 -6.57 6.08 9.83
N LEU A 23 -7.63 6.21 10.63
CA LEU A 23 -8.57 7.35 10.52
C LEU A 23 -7.91 8.72 10.77
N PRO A 24 -7.07 8.92 11.80
CA PRO A 24 -6.36 10.18 11.99
C PRO A 24 -5.45 10.51 10.80
N GLN A 25 -4.74 9.50 10.29
CA GLN A 25 -3.84 9.65 9.15
C GLN A 25 -4.61 10.02 7.87
N LEU A 26 -5.77 9.41 7.64
CA LEU A 26 -6.65 9.75 6.52
C LEU A 26 -7.17 11.19 6.63
N ARG A 27 -7.57 11.60 7.84
CA ARG A 27 -8.00 12.98 8.08
C ARG A 27 -6.88 13.98 7.82
N ASP A 28 -5.65 13.68 8.22
CA ASP A 28 -4.52 14.58 8.01
C ASP A 28 -4.20 14.75 6.52
N VAL A 29 -4.25 13.68 5.73
CA VAL A 29 -4.03 13.75 4.27
C VAL A 29 -5.18 14.49 3.58
N VAL A 30 -6.44 14.24 3.97
CA VAL A 30 -7.61 14.85 3.31
C VAL A 30 -7.79 16.32 3.69
N SER A 31 -7.63 16.67 4.97
CA SER A 31 -7.98 18.00 5.48
C SER A 31 -6.79 18.93 5.66
N ARG A 32 -5.58 18.40 5.90
CA ARG A 32 -4.40 19.22 6.21
C ARG A 32 -3.38 19.26 5.08
N GLY A 33 -3.66 18.62 3.94
CA GLY A 33 -2.76 18.59 2.80
C GLY A 33 -1.47 17.81 3.04
N VAL A 34 -1.44 16.95 4.07
CA VAL A 34 -0.25 16.13 4.36
C VAL A 34 0.02 15.17 3.21
N VAL A 35 1.29 15.04 2.85
CA VAL A 35 1.76 14.12 1.82
C VAL A 35 2.42 12.92 2.50
N LEU A 36 1.96 11.73 2.16
CA LEU A 36 2.57 10.46 2.54
C LEU A 36 3.39 9.89 1.39
N ASN A 37 4.14 8.83 1.68
CA ASN A 37 4.75 8.05 0.61
C ASN A 37 3.65 7.30 -0.17
N CYS A 38 3.30 7.84 -1.35
CA CYS A 38 2.28 7.29 -2.23
C CYS A 38 2.57 5.83 -2.62
N PHE A 39 3.84 5.45 -2.82
CA PHE A 39 4.21 4.09 -3.17
C PHE A 39 3.97 3.12 -2.04
N SER A 40 4.45 3.44 -0.85
CA SER A 40 4.22 2.61 0.34
C SER A 40 2.73 2.42 0.59
N ALA A 41 1.94 3.49 0.49
CA ALA A 41 0.49 3.42 0.67
C ALA A 41 -0.19 2.57 -0.43
N PHE A 42 0.18 2.77 -1.69
CA PHE A 42 -0.37 2.01 -2.82
C PHE A 42 -0.05 0.52 -2.75
N PHE A 43 1.22 0.15 -2.56
CA PHE A 43 1.62 -1.26 -2.46
C PHE A 43 1.02 -1.93 -1.22
N THR A 44 0.91 -1.21 -0.10
CA THR A 44 0.22 -1.74 1.11
C THR A 44 -1.25 -2.01 0.82
N SER A 45 -1.92 -1.13 0.06
CA SER A 45 -3.31 -1.36 -0.39
C SER A 45 -3.42 -2.61 -1.26
N VAL A 46 -2.56 -2.75 -2.28
CA VAL A 46 -2.56 -3.92 -3.18
C VAL A 46 -2.31 -5.21 -2.39
N LEU A 47 -1.31 -5.25 -1.52
CA LEU A 47 -1.03 -6.42 -0.68
C LEU A 47 -2.19 -6.72 0.28
N SER A 48 -2.87 -5.69 0.79
CA SER A 48 -4.04 -5.86 1.66
C SER A 48 -5.23 -6.45 0.91
N TYR A 49 -5.47 -6.07 -0.35
CA TYR A 49 -6.48 -6.72 -1.19
C TYR A 49 -6.13 -8.17 -1.50
N THR A 50 -4.85 -8.47 -1.76
CA THR A 50 -4.39 -9.86 -1.91
C THR A 50 -4.63 -10.67 -0.64
N LEU A 51 -4.38 -10.08 0.54
CA LEU A 51 -4.67 -10.74 1.81
C LEU A 51 -6.17 -10.97 2.03
N ALA A 52 -7.02 -10.01 1.65
CA ALA A 52 -8.47 -10.20 1.67
C ALA A 52 -8.91 -11.36 0.76
N MET A 53 -8.27 -11.54 -0.39
CA MET A 53 -8.52 -12.69 -1.26
C MET A 53 -8.10 -14.01 -0.60
N VAL A 54 -6.98 -14.04 0.12
CA VAL A 54 -6.58 -15.22 0.92
C VAL A 54 -7.59 -15.52 2.02
N PHE A 55 -8.15 -14.52 2.69
CA PHE A 55 -9.22 -14.76 3.68
C PHE A 55 -10.50 -15.32 3.03
N ALA A 56 -10.81 -14.90 1.80
CA ALA A 56 -11.96 -15.42 1.07
C ALA A 56 -11.78 -16.91 0.72
N THR A 57 -10.57 -17.34 0.35
CA THR A 57 -10.29 -18.78 0.08
C THR A 57 -10.36 -19.63 1.35
N LEU A 58 -10.19 -19.03 2.53
CA LEU A 58 -10.32 -19.68 3.84
C LEU A 58 -11.74 -19.63 4.42
N GLY A 59 -12.69 -18.97 3.74
CA GLY A 59 -14.08 -18.82 4.20
C GLY A 59 -14.25 -17.82 5.35
N LEU A 60 -13.26 -16.98 5.64
CA LEU A 60 -13.23 -15.99 6.73
C LEU A 60 -13.90 -14.68 6.28
N TRP A 61 -15.20 -14.73 5.95
CA TRP A 61 -15.88 -13.65 5.25
C TRP A 61 -15.91 -12.34 6.04
N ILE A 62 -15.97 -12.37 7.37
CA ILE A 62 -15.96 -11.13 8.18
C ILE A 62 -14.59 -10.46 8.05
N SER A 63 -13.52 -11.24 8.13
CA SER A 63 -12.15 -10.77 7.91
C SER A 63 -11.94 -10.23 6.49
N VAL A 64 -12.59 -10.81 5.46
CA VAL A 64 -12.55 -10.27 4.09
C VAL A 64 -13.05 -8.82 4.05
N PHE A 65 -14.21 -8.56 4.64
CA PHE A 65 -14.79 -7.21 4.66
C PHE A 65 -13.91 -6.22 5.42
N GLY A 66 -13.43 -6.60 6.62
CA GLY A 66 -12.52 -5.76 7.39
C GLY A 66 -11.26 -5.43 6.60
N GLN A 67 -10.66 -6.44 5.97
CA GLN A 67 -9.38 -6.28 5.27
C GLN A 67 -9.54 -5.47 3.97
N ALA A 68 -10.65 -5.66 3.25
CA ALA A 68 -10.97 -4.84 2.08
C ALA A 68 -11.20 -3.36 2.45
N LEU A 69 -11.78 -3.08 3.61
CA LEU A 69 -11.93 -1.71 4.13
C LEU A 69 -10.56 -1.09 4.43
N VAL A 70 -9.70 -1.80 5.15
CA VAL A 70 -8.31 -1.35 5.40
C VAL A 70 -7.57 -1.10 4.08
N ALA A 71 -7.68 -2.00 3.10
CA ALA A 71 -7.09 -1.84 1.78
C ALA A 71 -7.61 -0.59 1.06
N SER A 72 -8.91 -0.32 1.17
CA SER A 72 -9.55 0.88 0.61
C SER A 72 -9.03 2.16 1.25
N VAL A 73 -8.86 2.18 2.58
CA VAL A 73 -8.29 3.35 3.29
C VAL A 73 -6.86 3.62 2.83
N TRP A 74 -6.03 2.59 2.68
CA TRP A 74 -4.68 2.74 2.12
C TRP A 74 -4.69 3.28 0.68
N LEU A 75 -5.64 2.84 -0.14
CA LEU A 75 -5.79 3.35 -1.51
C LEU A 75 -6.16 4.84 -1.50
N LEU A 76 -7.08 5.24 -0.62
CA LEU A 76 -7.46 6.64 -0.45
C LEU A 76 -6.28 7.49 0.04
N LEU A 77 -5.50 6.99 1.00
CA LEU A 77 -4.27 7.65 1.45
C LEU A 77 -3.30 7.88 0.29
N ALA A 78 -3.07 6.87 -0.55
CA ALA A 78 -2.23 7.00 -1.74
C ALA A 78 -2.79 8.05 -2.72
N TYR A 79 -4.08 7.98 -3.02
CA TYR A 79 -4.74 8.89 -3.95
C TYR A 79 -4.72 10.34 -3.48
N PHE A 80 -5.14 10.62 -2.24
CA PHE A 80 -5.15 11.98 -1.72
C PHE A 80 -3.74 12.53 -1.50
N SER A 81 -2.79 11.68 -1.14
CA SER A 81 -1.38 12.09 -1.07
C SER A 81 -0.86 12.54 -2.43
N LEU A 82 -1.16 11.80 -3.50
CA LEU A 82 -0.78 12.18 -4.85
C LEU A 82 -1.50 13.45 -5.31
N ARG A 83 -2.79 13.58 -4.99
CA ARG A 83 -3.56 14.80 -5.26
C ARG A 83 -2.97 16.02 -4.54
N ASN A 84 -2.52 15.88 -3.29
CA ASN A 84 -1.89 16.97 -2.55
C ASN A 84 -0.55 17.38 -3.17
N VAL A 85 0.24 16.42 -3.67
CA VAL A 85 1.46 16.73 -4.43
C VAL A 85 1.13 17.46 -5.73
N GLN A 86 0.16 16.98 -6.50
CA GLN A 86 -0.27 17.63 -7.74
C GLN A 86 -0.74 19.06 -7.46
N ALA A 87 -1.62 19.27 -6.47
CA ALA A 87 -2.15 20.58 -6.13
C ALA A 87 -1.09 21.57 -5.62
N SER A 88 0.00 21.09 -5.01
CA SER A 88 1.05 21.95 -4.45
C SER A 88 2.21 22.21 -5.41
N MET A 89 2.64 21.21 -6.18
CA MET A 89 3.84 21.28 -7.02
C MET A 89 3.54 21.42 -8.51
N TYR A 90 2.39 20.91 -8.99
CA TYR A 90 2.04 20.84 -10.41
C TYR A 90 0.55 21.14 -10.65
N PRO A 91 0.05 22.35 -10.29
CA PRO A 91 -1.37 22.64 -10.29
C PRO A 91 -2.04 22.52 -11.67
N ASP A 92 -1.27 22.79 -12.73
CA ASP A 92 -1.74 22.76 -14.12
C ASP A 92 -1.67 21.36 -14.76
N GLU A 93 -1.01 20.40 -14.11
CA GLU A 93 -0.81 19.06 -14.64
C GLU A 93 -1.96 18.13 -14.25
N ALA A 94 -2.29 17.20 -15.15
CA ALA A 94 -3.23 16.13 -14.84
C ALA A 94 -2.65 15.20 -13.77
N LEU A 95 -3.49 14.73 -12.83
CA LEU A 95 -3.07 13.80 -11.76
C LEU A 95 -2.43 12.52 -12.31
N THR A 96 -2.88 12.05 -13.47
CA THR A 96 -2.30 10.89 -14.18
C THR A 96 -0.89 11.15 -14.70
N SER A 97 -0.56 12.38 -15.08
CA SER A 97 0.78 12.81 -15.50
C SER A 97 1.74 12.68 -14.31
N VAL A 98 1.39 13.31 -13.18
CA VAL A 98 2.16 13.24 -11.93
C VAL A 98 2.31 11.80 -11.43
N ALA A 99 1.24 10.99 -11.50
CA ALA A 99 1.30 9.57 -11.15
C ALA A 99 2.35 8.81 -11.97
N ARG A 100 2.40 9.08 -13.28
CA ARG A 100 3.28 8.40 -14.22
C ARG A 100 4.73 8.79 -13.98
N ASP A 101 5.00 10.06 -13.71
CA ASP A 101 6.33 10.55 -13.38
C ASP A 101 6.86 9.94 -12.08
N PHE A 102 6.02 9.91 -11.05
CA PHE A 102 6.37 9.19 -9.83
C PHE A 102 6.69 7.72 -10.14
N PHE A 103 5.84 7.04 -10.90
CA PHE A 103 6.00 5.62 -11.20
C PHE A 103 7.29 5.34 -11.98
N THR A 104 7.66 6.19 -12.94
CA THR A 104 8.90 6.03 -13.71
C THR A 104 10.13 6.20 -12.82
N VAL A 105 10.15 7.20 -11.93
CA VAL A 105 11.24 7.40 -10.96
C VAL A 105 11.38 6.20 -10.03
N TRP A 106 10.26 5.67 -9.52
CA TRP A 106 10.28 4.46 -8.69
C TRP A 106 10.85 3.25 -9.45
N LEU A 107 10.41 3.04 -10.69
CA LEU A 107 10.87 1.94 -11.53
C LEU A 107 12.39 2.02 -11.80
N GLN A 108 12.90 3.22 -12.07
CA GLN A 108 14.34 3.46 -12.20
C GLN A 108 15.10 3.16 -10.91
N GLY A 109 14.57 3.59 -9.76
CA GLY A 109 15.15 3.29 -8.44
C GLY A 109 15.23 1.78 -8.16
N VAL A 110 14.16 1.04 -8.46
CA VAL A 110 14.14 -0.42 -8.34
C VAL A 110 15.15 -1.07 -9.29
N ALA A 111 15.18 -0.66 -10.56
CA ALA A 111 16.13 -1.19 -11.54
C ALA A 111 17.60 -0.94 -11.13
N PHE A 112 17.89 0.22 -10.54
CA PHE A 112 19.21 0.55 -10.01
C PHE A 112 19.59 -0.38 -8.85
N VAL A 113 18.72 -0.58 -7.86
CA VAL A 113 18.98 -1.48 -6.72
C VAL A 113 19.18 -2.92 -7.18
N VAL A 114 18.34 -3.39 -8.11
CA VAL A 114 18.44 -4.77 -8.64
C VAL A 114 19.73 -4.96 -9.43
N SER A 115 20.09 -4.04 -10.33
CA SER A 115 21.32 -4.13 -11.13
C SER A 115 22.60 -4.04 -10.29
N GLY A 116 22.62 -3.16 -9.27
CA GLY A 116 23.71 -3.08 -8.29
C GLY A 116 23.85 -4.35 -7.44
N GLY A 117 22.73 -4.95 -7.04
CA GLY A 117 22.71 -6.23 -6.32
C GLY A 117 23.25 -7.40 -7.15
N VAL A 118 22.87 -7.47 -8.43
CA VAL A 118 23.34 -8.51 -9.37
C VAL A 118 24.84 -8.38 -9.63
N THR A 119 25.33 -7.17 -9.92
CA THR A 119 26.78 -6.94 -10.13
C THR A 119 27.60 -7.20 -8.86
N GLY A 120 27.08 -6.83 -7.69
CA GLY A 120 27.68 -7.16 -6.40
C GLY A 120 27.73 -8.66 -6.10
N PHE A 121 26.70 -9.41 -6.48
CA PHE A 121 26.65 -10.86 -6.29
C PHE A 121 27.63 -11.61 -7.21
N PHE A 122 27.64 -11.28 -8.50
CA PHE A 122 28.56 -11.90 -9.48
C PHE A 122 30.04 -11.59 -9.19
N SER A 123 30.36 -10.39 -8.72
CA SER A 123 31.74 -10.04 -8.35
C SER A 123 32.24 -10.81 -7.12
N ARG A 124 31.34 -11.20 -6.20
CA ARG A 124 31.67 -12.06 -5.06
C ARG A 124 31.88 -13.52 -5.48
N LEU A 125 31.03 -14.05 -6.37
CA LEU A 125 31.19 -15.42 -6.91
C LEU A 125 32.47 -15.61 -7.73
N ARG A 126 33.00 -14.55 -8.34
CA ARG A 126 34.23 -14.62 -9.14
C ARG A 126 35.52 -14.49 -8.30
N ARG A 127 35.40 -14.14 -7.01
CA ARG A 127 36.54 -13.97 -6.08
C ARG A 127 36.72 -15.10 -5.07
N GLY A 128 35.76 -16.03 -4.96
CA GLY A 128 35.88 -17.28 -4.20
C GLY A 128 36.15 -18.44 -5.13
#